data_AF-A0A0J9E286-F1
#
_entry.id   AF-A0A0J9E286-F1
#
_cell.length_a   1.000
_cell.length_b   1.000
_cell.length_c   1.000
_cell.angle_alpha   90.00
_cell.angle_beta   90.00
_cell.angle_gamma   90.00
#
_symmetry.space_group_name_H-M   'P 1'
#
loop_
_entity.id
_entity.type
_entity.pdbx_description
1 polymer ?
#
loop_
_entity_poly.entity_id
_entity_poly.type
_entity_poly.pdbx_seq_one_letter_code
_entity_poly.pdbx_strand_id
1 'polypeptide(L)'
;MIVAFALRDCATGEGDESVNLTEGRRLELPQKEFDAMSKEGIVAEGIFVKMKTAVEGGRYSLKPHDTTWLPPHVYEAWKSEGYCEPTDDDPKVMDQIKVQGETARAALSARDAAIEERNLAQKETASLAGELQMAALQMQAARAQAEKLRDMIQPDPDSGDVLDDEAVALLGEVLSLIDMFPEQIDVSDDGSAEPQLKLDLGANHVA
;
A
#
# COMPACT_ATOMS: atom_id res chain seq x y z
N MET A 1 19.25 -3.80 19.52
CA MET A 1 19.64 -4.15 20.90
C MET A 1 19.09 -3.08 21.82
N ILE A 2 18.27 -3.47 22.79
CA ILE A 2 17.70 -2.63 23.84
C ILE A 2 18.68 -2.58 25.01
N VAL A 3 18.86 -1.41 25.61
CA VAL A 3 19.55 -1.28 26.89
C VAL A 3 18.51 -1.47 27.99
N ALA A 4 18.65 -2.52 28.79
CA ALA A 4 17.73 -2.88 29.85
C ALA A 4 18.44 -2.93 31.21
N PHE A 5 17.67 -2.85 32.29
CA PHE A 5 18.16 -3.02 33.65
C PHE A 5 17.41 -4.14 34.35
N ALA A 6 18.14 -5.02 35.02
CA ALA A 6 17.54 -6.05 35.86
C ALA A 6 16.80 -5.39 37.04
N LEU A 7 15.55 -5.79 37.24
CA LEU A 7 14.68 -5.26 38.30
C LEU A 7 14.83 -5.99 39.63
N ARG A 8 15.37 -7.21 39.59
CA ARG A 8 15.57 -8.06 40.76
C ARG A 8 16.74 -8.99 40.55
N ASP A 9 17.30 -9.46 41.65
CA ASP A 9 18.26 -10.56 41.61
C ASP A 9 17.55 -11.82 41.08
N CYS A 10 18.08 -12.39 40.01
CA CYS A 10 17.54 -13.61 39.42
C CYS A 10 18.63 -14.40 38.70
N ALA A 11 18.52 -15.73 38.75
CA ALA A 11 19.32 -16.62 37.93
C ALA A 11 18.48 -16.98 36.70
N THR A 12 18.97 -16.64 35.52
CA THR A 12 18.34 -17.01 34.24
C THR A 12 19.17 -18.09 33.56
N GLY A 13 18.56 -19.24 33.24
CA GLY A 13 19.21 -20.43 32.66
C GLY A 13 19.15 -21.66 33.58
N GLU A 14 19.33 -22.86 33.01
CA GLU A 14 19.40 -24.12 33.75
C GLU A 14 20.83 -24.70 33.68
N GLY A 15 21.37 -25.21 34.80
CA GLY A 15 22.69 -25.84 34.85
C GLY A 15 23.87 -24.86 34.95
N ASP A 16 25.06 -25.28 34.48
CA ASP A 16 26.32 -24.50 34.53
C ASP A 16 26.29 -23.19 33.71
N GLU A 17 25.24 -22.96 32.91
CA GLU A 17 25.03 -21.75 32.12
C GLU A 17 24.11 -20.71 32.80
N SER A 18 23.72 -20.92 34.07
CA SER A 18 22.88 -19.95 34.78
C SER A 18 23.59 -18.60 34.92
N VAL A 19 23.00 -17.55 34.35
CA VAL A 19 23.49 -16.18 34.49
C VAL A 19 22.80 -15.53 35.68
N ASN A 20 23.58 -15.16 36.69
CA ASN A 20 23.09 -14.37 37.81
C ASN A 20 22.99 -12.89 37.39
N LEU A 21 21.77 -12.42 37.24
CA LEU A 21 21.42 -11.01 37.08
C LEU A 21 21.29 -10.41 38.48
N THR A 22 21.94 -9.26 38.67
CA THR A 22 21.87 -8.49 39.92
C THR A 22 21.00 -7.27 39.69
N GLU A 23 20.23 -6.86 40.67
CA GLU A 23 19.38 -5.67 40.59
C GLU A 23 20.19 -4.43 40.15
N GLY A 24 19.61 -3.68 39.21
CA GLY A 24 20.21 -2.50 38.61
C GLY A 24 21.40 -2.78 37.69
N ARG A 25 21.70 -4.05 37.37
CA ARG A 25 22.71 -4.39 36.36
C ARG A 25 22.21 -3.98 34.97
N ARG A 26 23.04 -3.24 34.24
CA ARG A 26 22.82 -2.92 32.83
C ARG A 26 23.03 -4.16 31.96
N LEU A 27 22.11 -4.38 31.03
CA LEU A 27 22.09 -5.45 30.05
C LEU A 27 21.88 -4.85 28.66
N GLU A 28 22.49 -5.45 27.64
CA GLU A 28 22.20 -5.13 26.25
C GLU A 28 21.61 -6.36 25.59
N LEU A 29 20.31 -6.31 25.32
CA LEU A 29 19.53 -7.48 24.91
C LEU A 29 18.98 -7.30 23.48
N PRO A 30 18.89 -8.37 22.68
CA PRO A 30 18.05 -8.39 21.48
C PRO A 30 16.57 -8.12 21.84
N GLN A 31 15.80 -7.54 20.91
CA GLN A 31 14.38 -7.23 21.13
C GLN A 31 13.59 -8.43 21.66
N LYS A 32 13.77 -9.60 21.01
CA LYS A 32 13.06 -10.83 21.35
C LYS A 32 13.32 -11.31 22.79
N GLU A 33 14.56 -11.19 23.25
CA GLU A 33 14.95 -11.59 24.61
C GLU A 33 14.46 -10.56 25.65
N PHE A 34 14.55 -9.27 25.31
CA PHE A 34 13.98 -8.22 26.13
C PHE A 34 12.47 -8.40 26.33
N ASP A 35 11.72 -8.63 25.25
CA ASP A 35 10.26 -8.79 25.32
C ASP A 35 9.86 -9.99 26.20
N ALA A 36 10.64 -11.09 26.15
CA ALA A 36 10.42 -12.26 27.00
C ALA A 36 10.69 -11.95 28.48
N MET A 37 11.87 -11.39 28.79
CA MET A 37 12.26 -11.08 30.17
C MET A 37 11.43 -9.94 30.78
N SER A 38 10.99 -8.97 29.96
CA SER A 38 10.18 -7.85 30.40
C SER A 38 8.76 -8.30 30.77
N LYS A 39 8.16 -9.23 30.00
CA LYS A 39 6.86 -9.84 30.34
C LYS A 39 6.89 -10.59 31.67
N GLU A 40 8.03 -11.19 32.01
CA GLU A 40 8.24 -11.87 33.29
C GLU A 40 8.60 -10.90 34.42
N GLY A 41 8.65 -9.59 34.17
CA GLY A 41 9.01 -8.56 35.14
C GLY A 41 10.46 -8.67 35.63
N ILE A 42 11.35 -9.26 34.83
CA ILE A 42 12.75 -9.48 35.18
C ILE A 42 13.59 -8.24 34.85
N VAL A 43 13.30 -7.62 33.70
CA VAL A 43 14.03 -6.45 33.21
C VAL A 43 13.06 -5.31 32.86
N ALA A 44 13.56 -4.08 32.96
CA ALA A 44 12.89 -2.91 32.39
C ALA A 44 13.80 -2.20 31.39
N GLU A 45 13.19 -1.56 30.40
CA GLU A 45 13.91 -0.72 29.45
C GLU A 45 14.57 0.45 30.20
N GLY A 46 15.85 0.70 29.89
CA GLY A 46 16.55 1.86 30.40
C GLY A 46 16.00 3.14 29.77
N ILE A 47 16.24 4.27 30.42
CA ILE A 47 15.88 5.58 29.86
C ILE A 47 17.18 6.30 29.55
N PHE A 48 17.34 6.73 28.29
CA PHE A 48 18.48 7.53 27.88
C PHE A 48 18.26 8.99 28.28
N VAL A 49 19.19 9.52 29.06
CA VAL A 49 19.05 10.83 29.67
C VAL A 49 20.27 11.69 29.39
N LYS A 50 20.05 12.99 29.45
CA LYS A 50 21.08 14.02 29.54
C LYS A 50 21.07 14.63 30.92
N MET A 51 22.24 14.71 31.55
CA MET A 51 22.40 15.31 32.86
C MET A 51 22.29 16.83 32.76
N LYS A 52 21.54 17.45 33.67
CA LYS A 52 21.45 18.91 33.84
C LYS A 52 22.43 19.42 34.88
N THR A 53 22.65 18.62 35.92
CA THR A 53 23.52 18.94 37.05
C THR A 53 24.56 17.86 37.23
N ALA A 54 25.63 18.18 37.96
CA ALA A 54 26.60 17.18 38.38
C ALA A 54 25.98 16.27 39.44
N VAL A 55 26.26 14.97 39.37
CA VAL A 55 25.96 14.00 40.42
C VAL A 55 27.26 13.28 40.75
N GLU A 56 27.70 13.39 42.00
CA GLU A 56 28.91 12.73 42.50
C GLU A 56 28.55 11.78 43.65
N GLY A 57 28.71 10.47 43.44
CA GLY A 57 28.64 9.50 44.53
C GLY A 57 28.36 8.06 44.11
N GLY A 58 28.98 7.11 44.83
CA GLY A 58 28.66 5.69 44.72
C GLY A 58 28.80 5.13 43.30
N ARG A 59 27.69 4.65 42.72
CA ARG A 59 27.61 4.00 41.40
C ARG A 59 27.63 5.00 40.22
N TYR A 60 27.40 6.29 40.46
CA TYR A 60 27.29 7.30 39.41
C TYR A 60 28.19 8.51 39.71
N SER A 61 29.05 8.84 38.76
CA SER A 61 29.83 10.08 38.75
C SER A 61 29.67 10.70 37.37
N LEU A 62 28.75 11.66 37.26
CA LEU A 62 28.28 12.22 36.01
C LEU A 62 28.34 13.74 36.06
N LYS A 63 28.84 14.35 34.99
CA LYS A 63 28.95 15.80 34.85
C LYS A 63 27.70 16.37 34.17
N PRO A 64 27.45 17.69 34.31
CA PRO A 64 26.42 18.34 33.51
C PRO A 64 26.66 18.08 32.02
N HIS A 65 25.58 17.83 31.29
CA HIS A 65 25.52 17.50 29.86
C HIS A 65 26.04 16.11 29.46
N ASP A 66 26.54 15.29 30.39
CA ASP A 66 26.82 13.89 30.10
C ASP A 66 25.51 13.16 29.73
N THR A 67 25.60 12.23 28.79
CA THR A 67 24.49 11.35 28.42
C THR A 67 24.73 9.94 28.93
N THR A 68 23.69 9.31 29.47
CA THR A 68 23.79 7.96 30.02
C THR A 68 22.44 7.25 30.03
N TRP A 69 22.49 5.93 30.25
CA TRP A 69 21.30 5.13 30.49
C TRP A 69 21.06 4.98 31.98
N LEU A 70 19.85 5.31 32.42
CA LEU A 70 19.41 5.11 33.79
C LEU A 70 18.33 4.04 33.89
N PRO A 71 18.31 3.23 34.96
CA PRO A 71 17.14 2.44 35.30
C PRO A 71 15.92 3.35 35.52
N PRO A 72 14.70 2.91 35.19
CA PRO A 72 13.49 3.74 35.34
C PRO A 72 13.29 4.34 36.73
N HIS A 73 13.57 3.58 37.79
CA HIS A 73 13.43 4.05 39.16
C HIS A 73 14.42 5.16 39.51
N VAL A 74 15.66 5.11 38.99
CA VAL A 74 16.66 6.17 39.19
C VAL A 74 16.26 7.40 38.40
N TYR A 75 15.81 7.23 37.16
CA TYR A 75 15.34 8.33 36.32
C TYR A 75 14.17 9.08 36.97
N GLU A 76 13.13 8.39 37.45
CA GLU A 76 11.99 9.07 38.07
C GLU A 76 12.38 9.85 39.33
N ALA A 77 13.27 9.29 40.17
CA ALA A 77 13.81 10.01 41.32
C ALA A 77 14.58 11.27 40.91
N TRP A 78 15.53 11.14 39.98
CA TRP A 78 16.39 12.24 39.55
C TRP A 78 15.68 13.29 38.71
N LYS A 79 14.68 12.89 37.94
CA LYS A 79 13.79 13.79 37.20
C LYS A 79 13.01 14.68 38.16
N SER A 80 12.50 14.13 39.26
CA SER A 80 11.75 14.91 40.26
C SER A 80 12.62 15.97 40.95
N GLU A 81 13.92 15.72 41.06
CA GLU A 81 14.91 16.66 41.60
C GLU A 81 15.54 17.57 40.53
N GLY A 82 15.20 17.37 39.25
CA GLY A 82 15.68 18.19 38.14
C GLY A 82 17.12 17.89 37.68
N TYR A 83 17.67 16.73 38.04
CA TYR A 83 19.06 16.37 37.73
C TYR A 83 19.29 15.92 36.30
N CYS A 84 18.26 15.41 35.62
CA CYS A 84 18.36 14.90 34.26
C CYS A 84 17.07 15.11 33.47
N GLU A 85 17.16 14.99 32.15
CA GLU A 85 16.02 14.96 31.24
C GLU A 85 16.18 13.83 30.21
N PRO A 86 15.08 13.25 29.71
CA PRO A 86 15.15 12.28 28.63
C PRO A 86 15.68 12.97 27.36
N THR A 87 16.45 12.25 26.55
CA THR A 87 16.97 12.77 25.29
C THR A 87 16.87 11.75 24.17
N ASP A 88 16.51 12.23 22.99
CA ASP A 88 16.43 11.44 21.76
C ASP A 88 17.76 11.38 21.00
N ASP A 89 18.83 11.99 21.55
CA ASP A 89 20.20 11.96 21.02
C ASP A 89 20.86 10.56 21.16
N ASP A 90 20.07 9.50 21.40
CA ASP A 90 20.56 8.13 21.33
C ASP A 90 20.93 7.80 19.87
N PRO A 91 22.19 7.40 19.58
CA PRO A 91 22.61 6.97 18.25
C PRO A 91 21.67 5.94 17.61
N LYS A 92 21.05 5.05 18.40
CA LYS A 92 20.12 4.03 17.88
C LYS A 92 18.78 4.62 17.41
N VAL A 93 18.26 5.63 18.09
CA VAL A 93 17.02 6.32 17.70
C VAL A 93 17.25 7.11 16.42
N MET A 94 18.40 7.78 16.31
CA MET A 94 18.81 8.49 15.09
C MET A 94 18.97 7.54 13.88
N ASP A 95 19.55 6.37 14.08
CA ASP A 95 19.66 5.34 13.04
C ASP A 95 18.27 4.83 12.61
N GLN A 96 17.36 4.57 13.56
CA GLN A 96 15.99 4.17 13.24
C GLN A 96 15.22 5.25 12.46
N ILE A 97 15.32 6.51 12.87
CA ILE A 97 14.69 7.64 12.16
C ILE A 97 15.23 7.74 10.73
N LYS A 98 16.54 7.55 10.54
CA LYS A 98 17.15 7.56 9.21
C LYS A 98 16.62 6.42 8.33
N VAL A 99 16.57 5.19 8.84
CA VAL A 99 16.03 4.03 8.11
C VAL A 99 14.56 4.22 7.77
N GLN A 100 13.75 4.73 8.70
CA GLN A 100 12.35 5.04 8.46
C GLN A 100 12.18 6.14 7.41
N GLY A 101 13.01 7.19 7.46
CA GLY A 101 13.01 8.26 6.45
C GLY A 101 13.40 7.77 5.05
N GLU A 102 14.39 6.89 4.96
CA GLU A 102 14.79 6.24 3.69
C GLU A 102 13.67 5.33 3.15
N THR A 103 13.04 4.54 4.03
CA THR A 103 11.90 3.68 3.69
C THR A 103 10.70 4.49 3.20
N ALA A 104 10.36 5.58 3.90
CA ALA A 104 9.28 6.47 3.52
C ALA A 104 9.54 7.15 2.16
N ARG A 105 10.78 7.58 1.91
CA ARG A 105 11.18 8.16 0.62
C ARG A 105 11.07 7.13 -0.51
N ALA A 106 11.50 5.89 -0.28
CA ALA A 106 11.35 4.80 -1.25
C ALA A 106 9.87 4.51 -1.54
N ALA A 107 9.02 4.47 -0.52
CA ALA A 107 7.58 4.24 -0.66
C ALA A 107 6.90 5.37 -1.46
N LEU A 108 7.26 6.63 -1.18
CA LEU A 108 6.75 7.79 -1.94
C LEU A 108 7.18 7.72 -3.42
N SER A 109 8.45 7.40 -3.69
CA SER A 109 8.94 7.24 -5.07
C SER A 109 8.22 6.12 -5.82
N ALA A 110 7.93 4.99 -5.16
CA ALA A 110 7.18 3.89 -5.76
C ALA A 110 5.72 4.27 -6.04
N ARG A 111 5.08 5.01 -5.12
CA ARG A 111 3.73 5.54 -5.32
C ARG A 111 3.66 6.47 -6.52
N ASP A 112 4.61 7.39 -6.64
CA ASP A 112 4.60 8.38 -7.71
C ASP A 112 4.82 7.70 -9.08
N ALA A 113 5.69 6.68 -9.17
CA ALA A 113 5.85 5.86 -10.38
C ALA A 113 4.56 5.11 -10.76
N ALA A 114 3.85 4.54 -9.79
CA ALA A 114 2.58 3.84 -10.04
C ALA A 114 1.48 4.79 -10.53
N ILE A 115 1.47 6.06 -10.07
CA ILE A 115 0.54 7.08 -10.56
C ILE A 115 0.84 7.42 -12.03
N GLU A 116 2.11 7.55 -12.40
CA GLU A 116 2.51 7.80 -13.79
C GLU A 116 2.11 6.66 -14.71
N GLU A 117 2.36 5.41 -14.31
CA GLU A 117 1.97 4.21 -15.07
C GLU A 117 0.44 4.15 -15.27
N ARG A 118 -0.33 4.39 -14.20
CA ARG A 118 -1.80 4.45 -14.27
C ARG A 118 -2.27 5.51 -15.26
N ASN A 119 -1.69 6.69 -15.21
CA ASN A 119 -2.08 7.80 -16.09
C ASN A 119 -1.73 7.51 -17.55
N LEU A 120 -0.63 6.80 -17.82
CA LEU A 120 -0.28 6.36 -19.17
C LEU A 120 -1.30 5.33 -19.68
N ALA A 121 -1.59 4.30 -18.89
CA ALA A 121 -2.59 3.29 -19.24
C ALA A 121 -3.98 3.91 -19.49
N GLN A 122 -4.39 4.89 -18.67
CA GLN A 122 -5.66 5.57 -18.84
C GLN A 122 -5.73 6.34 -20.18
N LYS A 123 -4.64 6.98 -20.61
CA LYS A 123 -4.57 7.64 -21.92
C LYS A 123 -4.69 6.65 -23.07
N GLU A 124 -3.99 5.52 -22.99
CA GLU A 124 -4.07 4.47 -24.01
C GLU A 124 -5.49 3.88 -24.10
N THR A 125 -6.12 3.61 -22.96
CA THR A 125 -7.51 3.12 -22.95
C THR A 125 -8.49 4.14 -23.54
N ALA A 126 -8.30 5.44 -23.27
CA ALA A 126 -9.14 6.48 -23.85
C ALA A 126 -8.96 6.58 -25.38
N SER A 127 -7.72 6.42 -25.88
CA SER A 127 -7.44 6.38 -27.32
C SER A 127 -8.13 5.19 -27.98
N LEU A 128 -7.95 3.98 -27.43
CA LEU A 128 -8.56 2.76 -27.96
C LEU A 128 -10.08 2.81 -27.92
N ALA A 129 -10.67 3.38 -26.86
CA ALA A 129 -12.11 3.58 -26.78
C ALA A 129 -12.61 4.51 -27.90
N GLY A 130 -11.88 5.58 -28.22
CA GLY A 130 -12.20 6.47 -29.34
C GLY A 130 -12.09 5.77 -30.69
N GLU A 131 -11.05 4.98 -30.91
CA GLU A 131 -10.87 4.17 -32.13
C GLU A 131 -12.01 3.15 -32.30
N LEU A 132 -12.41 2.49 -31.22
CA LEU A 132 -13.51 1.52 -31.23
C LEU A 132 -14.85 2.21 -31.54
N GLN A 133 -15.10 3.38 -30.96
CA GLN A 133 -16.30 4.17 -31.25
C GLN A 133 -16.35 4.59 -32.73
N MET A 134 -15.22 5.05 -33.28
CA MET A 134 -15.12 5.41 -34.69
C MET A 134 -15.36 4.20 -35.61
N ALA A 135 -14.78 3.04 -35.28
CA ALA A 135 -15.01 1.81 -36.02
C ALA A 135 -16.48 1.37 -35.96
N ALA A 136 -17.13 1.48 -34.79
CA ALA A 136 -18.56 1.17 -34.64
C ALA A 136 -19.45 2.07 -35.51
N LEU A 137 -19.18 3.38 -35.54
CA LEU A 137 -19.91 4.33 -36.40
C LEU A 137 -19.72 4.00 -37.90
N GLN A 138 -18.50 3.63 -38.31
CA GLN A 138 -18.24 3.23 -39.69
C GLN A 138 -18.98 1.94 -40.07
N MET A 139 -19.02 0.94 -39.18
CA MET A 139 -19.77 -0.30 -39.40
C MET A 139 -21.28 -0.04 -39.48
N GLN A 140 -21.82 0.83 -38.61
CA GLN A 140 -23.24 1.21 -38.66
C GLN A 140 -23.59 1.93 -39.97
N ALA A 141 -22.72 2.84 -40.43
CA ALA A 141 -22.90 3.53 -41.71
C ALA A 141 -22.85 2.54 -42.90
N ALA A 142 -21.91 1.59 -42.89
CA ALA A 142 -21.79 0.56 -43.92
C ALA A 142 -23.03 -0.37 -43.95
N ARG A 143 -23.53 -0.78 -42.79
CA ARG A 143 -24.76 -1.55 -42.66
C ARG A 143 -25.97 -0.77 -43.21
N ALA A 144 -26.12 0.49 -42.85
CA ALA A 144 -27.21 1.33 -43.36
C ALA A 144 -27.15 1.50 -44.90
N GLN A 145 -25.95 1.56 -45.48
CA GLN A 145 -25.79 1.58 -46.93
C GLN A 145 -26.19 0.24 -47.59
N ALA A 146 -25.84 -0.89 -46.97
CA ALA A 146 -26.25 -2.21 -47.45
C ALA A 146 -27.77 -2.41 -47.34
N GLU A 147 -28.39 -1.98 -46.23
CA GLU A 147 -29.86 -1.98 -46.07
C GLU A 147 -30.55 -1.10 -47.10
N LYS A 148 -30.01 0.09 -47.40
CA LYS A 148 -30.53 0.94 -48.48
C LYS A 148 -30.41 0.27 -49.85
N LEU A 149 -29.30 -0.44 -50.12
CA LEU A 149 -29.13 -1.18 -51.37
C LEU A 149 -30.12 -2.33 -51.49
N ARG A 150 -30.38 -3.07 -50.39
CA ARG A 150 -31.44 -4.08 -50.32
C ARG A 150 -32.78 -3.47 -50.73
N ASP A 151 -33.16 -2.33 -50.15
CA ASP A 151 -34.44 -1.68 -50.42
C ASP A 151 -34.56 -1.16 -51.87
N MET A 152 -33.44 -0.89 -52.53
CA MET A 152 -33.42 -0.50 -53.96
C MET A 152 -33.56 -1.69 -54.91
N ILE A 153 -33.09 -2.88 -54.51
CA ILE A 153 -33.15 -4.10 -55.32
C ILE A 153 -34.48 -4.82 -55.12
N GLN A 154 -35.01 -4.78 -53.90
CA GLN A 154 -36.25 -5.46 -53.56
C GLN A 154 -37.43 -4.80 -54.30
N PRO A 155 -38.26 -5.58 -55.03
CA PRO A 155 -39.36 -5.03 -55.78
C PRO A 155 -40.41 -4.49 -54.80
N ASP A 156 -41.10 -3.42 -55.20
CA ASP A 156 -42.20 -2.88 -54.42
C ASP A 156 -43.28 -3.97 -54.33
N PRO A 157 -43.70 -4.39 -53.12
CA PRO A 157 -44.73 -5.40 -52.94
C PRO A 157 -46.05 -5.06 -53.65
N ASP A 158 -46.30 -3.78 -53.93
CA ASP A 158 -47.50 -3.31 -54.62
C ASP A 158 -47.33 -3.16 -56.15
N SER A 159 -46.12 -3.27 -56.71
CA SER A 159 -45.89 -3.13 -58.17
C SER A 159 -46.17 -4.40 -58.98
N GLY A 160 -46.14 -5.57 -58.34
CA GLY A 160 -46.28 -6.86 -59.00
C GLY A 160 -45.06 -7.27 -59.83
N ASP A 161 -43.94 -6.55 -59.71
CA ASP A 161 -42.69 -6.88 -60.38
C ASP A 161 -42.03 -8.11 -59.74
N VAL A 162 -41.63 -9.05 -60.58
CA VAL A 162 -40.85 -10.23 -60.17
C VAL A 162 -39.39 -9.96 -60.48
N LEU A 163 -38.51 -10.19 -59.52
CA LEU A 163 -37.07 -10.06 -59.71
C LEU A 163 -36.58 -11.03 -60.79
N ASP A 164 -35.65 -10.58 -61.63
CA ASP A 164 -34.90 -11.46 -62.51
C ASP A 164 -33.81 -12.25 -61.74
N ASP A 165 -33.24 -13.26 -62.39
CA ASP A 165 -32.24 -14.15 -61.76
C ASP A 165 -31.00 -13.40 -61.27
N GLU A 166 -30.61 -12.31 -61.93
CA GLU A 166 -29.46 -11.46 -61.55
C GLU A 166 -29.77 -10.62 -60.30
N ALA A 167 -30.96 -10.02 -60.21
CA ALA A 167 -31.42 -9.27 -59.05
C ALA A 167 -31.65 -10.17 -57.82
N VAL A 168 -32.10 -11.42 -58.01
CA VAL A 168 -32.20 -12.42 -56.94
C VAL A 168 -30.82 -12.77 -56.39
N ALA A 169 -29.84 -13.02 -57.26
CA ALA A 169 -28.47 -13.31 -56.83
C ALA A 169 -27.84 -12.12 -56.09
N LEU A 170 -28.03 -10.89 -56.60
CA LEU A 170 -27.52 -9.67 -55.97
C LEU A 170 -28.17 -9.43 -54.60
N LEU A 171 -29.48 -9.62 -54.47
CA LEU A 171 -30.19 -9.50 -53.19
C LEU A 171 -29.65 -10.51 -52.16
N GLY A 172 -29.37 -11.75 -52.58
CA GLY A 172 -28.76 -12.78 -51.73
C GLY A 172 -27.40 -12.37 -51.17
N GLU A 173 -26.52 -11.81 -52.01
CA GLU A 173 -25.20 -11.30 -51.59
C GLU A 173 -25.33 -10.08 -50.64
N VAL A 174 -26.27 -9.17 -50.90
CA VAL A 174 -26.51 -8.01 -50.03
C VAL A 174 -27.05 -8.44 -48.65
N LEU A 175 -27.93 -9.44 -48.59
CA LEU A 175 -28.41 -9.99 -47.31
C LEU A 175 -27.27 -10.65 -46.53
N SER A 176 -26.42 -11.44 -47.21
CA SER A 176 -25.20 -12.02 -46.61
C SER A 176 -24.26 -10.94 -46.06
N LEU A 177 -24.11 -9.81 -46.78
CA LEU A 177 -23.32 -8.67 -46.33
C LEU A 177 -23.90 -8.01 -45.07
N ILE A 178 -25.22 -7.86 -44.99
CA ILE A 178 -25.91 -7.31 -43.81
C ILE A 178 -25.73 -8.24 -42.60
N ASP A 179 -25.85 -9.56 -42.79
CA ASP A 179 -25.70 -10.57 -41.74
C ASP A 179 -24.27 -10.65 -41.17
N MET A 180 -23.25 -10.16 -41.91
CA MET A 180 -21.88 -10.07 -41.40
C MET A 180 -21.66 -8.90 -40.42
N PHE A 181 -22.56 -7.93 -40.35
CA PHE A 181 -22.45 -6.84 -39.38
C PHE A 181 -23.03 -7.27 -38.02
N PRO A 182 -22.38 -6.90 -36.91
CA PRO A 182 -22.92 -7.19 -35.58
C PRO A 182 -24.34 -6.61 -35.43
N GLU A 183 -25.22 -7.34 -34.73
CA GLU A 183 -26.50 -6.81 -34.29
C GLU A 183 -26.27 -5.50 -33.55
N GLN A 184 -27.11 -4.49 -33.80
CA GLN A 184 -26.96 -3.18 -33.15
C GLN A 184 -26.91 -3.39 -31.64
N ILE A 185 -25.73 -3.17 -31.06
CA ILE A 185 -25.60 -3.11 -29.60
C ILE A 185 -26.36 -1.85 -29.23
N ASP A 186 -27.48 -2.02 -28.54
CA ASP A 186 -28.29 -0.94 -28.00
C ASP A 186 -27.39 -0.19 -27.00
N VAL A 187 -26.72 0.86 -27.48
CA VAL A 187 -26.00 1.78 -26.60
C VAL A 187 -27.09 2.61 -25.93
N SER A 188 -27.74 2.00 -24.94
CA SER A 188 -28.51 2.74 -23.96
C SER A 188 -27.56 3.76 -23.34
N ASP A 189 -27.72 4.99 -23.79
CA ASP A 189 -27.21 6.22 -23.19
C ASP A 189 -27.86 6.37 -21.81
N ASP A 190 -27.49 5.51 -20.87
CA ASP A 190 -27.73 5.71 -19.45
C ASP A 190 -26.36 5.81 -18.79
N GLY A 191 -25.95 7.05 -18.53
CA GLY A 191 -24.59 7.43 -18.23
C GLY A 191 -24.00 6.76 -16.99
N SER A 192 -22.67 6.63 -17.02
CA SER A 192 -21.81 6.33 -15.86
C SER A 192 -21.97 4.94 -15.24
N ALA A 193 -21.38 3.94 -15.88
CA ALA A 193 -20.80 2.83 -15.15
C ALA A 193 -19.27 2.94 -15.26
N GLU A 194 -18.67 3.79 -14.42
CA GLU A 194 -17.26 3.61 -14.09
C GLU A 194 -17.08 2.18 -13.56
N PRO A 195 -16.04 1.44 -13.99
CA PRO A 195 -15.76 0.13 -13.41
C PRO A 195 -15.40 0.34 -11.94
N GLN A 196 -16.33 0.03 -11.05
CA GLN A 196 -16.08 0.06 -9.61
C GLN A 196 -15.08 -1.06 -9.28
N LEU A 197 -13.82 -0.68 -9.15
CA LEU A 197 -12.81 -1.48 -8.46
C LEU A 197 -13.29 -1.70 -7.02
N LYS A 198 -13.85 -2.88 -6.74
CA LYS A 198 -14.01 -3.36 -5.37
C LYS A 198 -12.61 -3.57 -4.80
N LEU A 199 -12.13 -2.60 -4.03
CA LEU A 199 -11.03 -2.81 -3.10
C LEU A 199 -11.56 -3.72 -1.99
N ASP A 200 -11.30 -5.02 -2.10
CA ASP A 200 -11.34 -5.93 -0.95
C ASP A 200 -10.22 -5.50 0.01
N LEU A 201 -10.54 -4.55 0.89
CA LEU A 201 -9.82 -4.36 2.14
C LEU A 201 -10.07 -5.62 2.97
N GLY A 202 -9.24 -6.64 2.74
CA GLY A 202 -9.10 -7.78 3.61
C GLY A 202 -8.82 -7.28 5.01
N ALA A 203 -9.86 -7.25 5.84
CA ALA A 203 -9.78 -7.08 7.26
C ALA A 203 -8.94 -8.24 7.79
N ASN A 204 -7.63 -8.01 7.99
CA ASN A 204 -6.85 -8.84 8.87
C ASN A 204 -7.39 -8.62 10.28
N HIS A 205 -8.29 -9.51 10.65
CA HIS A 205 -8.76 -9.74 11.99
C HIS A 205 -7.55 -9.87 12.91
N VAL A 206 -7.35 -8.89 13.78
CA VAL A 206 -6.64 -9.10 15.03
C VAL A 206 -7.65 -9.76 15.97
N ALA A 207 -7.38 -11.03 16.29
CA ALA A 207 -7.85 -11.71 17.49
C ALA A 207 -6.62 -12.32 18.16
#